data_AF-A0A444ZRM2-F1
#
_entry.id   AF-A0A444ZRM2-F1
#
_cell.length_a   1.000
_cell.length_b   1.000
_cell.length_c   1.000
_cell.angle_alpha   90.00
_cell.angle_beta   90.00
_cell.angle_gamma   90.00
#
_symmetry.space_group_name_H-M   'P 1'
#
loop_
_entity.id
_entity.type
_entity.pdbx_description
1 polymer ?
#
loop_
_entity_poly.entity_id
_entity_poly.type
_entity_poly.pdbx_seq_one_letter_code
_entity_poly.pdbx_strand_id
1 'polypeptide(L)'
;MAATLTDSTRCFDALKLREFISEGSLDFEQWTSLISDVEKIYPDDMEKICLTYENFLSNFPLCFGYWRKYAAHMARLSTADKVLEVFEKAVLAATYSVGMWVDYCSFSMSAFEDPSDVRR
;
A
#
# COMPACT_ATOMS: atom_id res chain seq x y z
N MET A 1 -18.39 -24.39 11.92
CA MET A 1 -18.76 -23.09 12.53
C MET A 1 -17.53 -22.43 13.16
N ALA A 2 -16.52 -22.05 12.36
CA ALA A 2 -15.28 -21.43 12.86
C ALA A 2 -14.88 -20.15 12.09
N ALA A 3 -15.81 -19.58 11.32
CA ALA A 3 -15.53 -18.43 10.44
C ALA A 3 -15.93 -17.07 11.04
N THR A 4 -16.56 -17.03 12.22
CA THR A 4 -17.14 -15.79 12.78
C THR A 4 -16.30 -15.12 13.88
N LEU A 5 -15.33 -15.82 14.48
CA LEU A 5 -14.50 -15.27 15.56
C LEU A 5 -13.25 -14.54 15.05
N THR A 6 -12.71 -14.93 13.90
CA THR A 6 -11.55 -14.29 13.28
C THR A 6 -11.89 -12.95 12.62
N ASP A 7 -13.13 -12.79 12.15
CA ASP A 7 -13.60 -11.59 11.46
C ASP A 7 -13.84 -10.41 12.42
N SER A 8 -14.39 -10.71 13.61
CA SER A 8 -14.63 -9.72 14.67
C SER A 8 -13.33 -9.11 15.23
N THR A 9 -12.32 -9.94 15.49
CA THR A 9 -10.99 -9.47 15.94
C THR A 9 -10.29 -8.64 14.86
N ARG A 10 -10.39 -9.05 13.59
CA ARG A 10 -9.81 -8.29 12.46
C ARG A 10 -10.41 -6.90 12.31
N CYS A 11 -11.73 -6.79 12.45
CA CYS A 11 -12.47 -5.53 12.38
C CYS A 11 -12.14 -4.62 13.57
N PHE A 12 -12.05 -5.18 14.78
CA PHE A 12 -11.69 -4.43 15.99
C PHE A 12 -10.28 -3.83 15.90
N ASP A 13 -9.31 -4.58 15.39
CA ASP A 13 -7.94 -4.10 15.18
C ASP A 13 -7.86 -3.03 14.07
N ALA A 14 -8.65 -3.17 12.99
CA ALA A 14 -8.71 -2.19 11.92
C ALA A 14 -9.33 -0.86 12.36
N LEU A 15 -10.37 -0.90 13.20
CA LEU A 15 -10.98 0.30 13.79
C LEU A 15 -10.01 1.02 14.72
N LYS A 16 -9.31 0.30 15.60
CA LYS A 16 -8.25 0.87 16.44
C LYS A 16 -7.13 1.51 15.64
N LEU A 17 -6.73 0.88 14.54
CA LEU A 17 -5.71 1.45 13.64
C LEU A 17 -6.21 2.75 13.01
N ARG A 18 -7.47 2.83 12.59
CA ARG A 18 -8.09 4.05 12.06
C ARG A 18 -8.18 5.15 13.11
N GLU A 19 -8.58 4.81 14.33
CA GLU A 19 -8.62 5.76 15.46
C GLU A 19 -7.21 6.32 15.75
N PHE A 20 -6.21 5.44 15.87
CA PHE A 20 -4.82 5.84 16.10
C PHE A 20 -4.27 6.76 15.00
N ILE A 21 -4.60 6.49 13.74
CA ILE A 21 -4.23 7.34 12.60
C ILE A 21 -4.97 8.70 12.65
N SER A 22 -6.22 8.71 13.11
CA SER A 22 -7.06 9.91 13.18
C SER A 22 -6.73 10.85 14.34
N GLU A 23 -6.13 10.33 15.42
CA GLU A 23 -5.88 11.08 16.66
C GLU A 23 -4.78 12.14 16.56
N GLY A 24 -3.97 12.15 15.49
CA GLY A 24 -3.19 13.32 15.11
C GLY A 24 -1.78 13.03 14.64
N SER A 25 -1.40 13.70 13.55
CA SER A 25 -0.04 14.04 13.09
C SER A 25 1.08 13.17 13.66
N LEU A 26 1.10 11.88 13.29
CA LEU A 26 2.28 11.07 13.51
C LEU A 26 3.45 11.70 12.74
N ASP A 27 4.58 11.88 13.41
CA ASP A 27 5.81 12.29 12.75
C ASP A 27 6.32 11.17 11.82
N PHE A 28 7.31 11.50 10.98
CA PHE A 28 7.84 10.53 10.04
C PHE A 28 8.36 9.25 10.74
N GLU A 29 9.05 9.37 11.87
CA GLU A 29 9.62 8.22 12.59
C GLU A 29 8.53 7.31 13.15
N GLN A 30 7.49 7.88 13.76
CA GLN A 30 6.31 7.18 14.25
C GLN A 30 5.59 6.42 13.14
N TRP A 31 5.43 7.05 11.97
CA TRP A 31 4.87 6.36 10.80
C TRP A 31 5.72 5.18 10.35
N THR A 32 7.04 5.35 10.28
CA THR A 32 7.94 4.24 9.88
C THR A 32 7.93 3.10 10.88
N SER A 33 7.82 3.40 12.18
CA SER A 33 7.64 2.39 13.22
C SER A 33 6.31 1.65 13.04
N LEU A 34 5.22 2.39 12.85
CA LEU A 34 3.90 1.81 12.63
C LEU A 34 3.86 0.89 11.40
N ILE A 35 4.44 1.32 10.28
CA ILE A 35 4.55 0.50 9.06
C ILE A 35 5.31 -0.79 9.36
N SER A 36 6.44 -0.69 10.08
CA SER A 36 7.26 -1.85 10.43
C SER A 36 6.51 -2.83 11.33
N ASP A 37 5.75 -2.32 12.30
CA ASP A 37 4.93 -3.14 13.20
C ASP A 37 3.78 -3.82 12.45
N VAL A 38 3.08 -3.10 11.57
CA VAL A 38 1.99 -3.66 10.75
C VAL A 38 2.51 -4.76 9.83
N GLU A 39 3.65 -4.55 9.17
CA GLU A 39 4.26 -5.57 8.32
C GLU A 39 4.69 -6.82 9.09
N LYS A 40 5.13 -6.65 10.34
CA LYS A 40 5.61 -7.74 11.19
C LYS A 40 4.46 -8.53 11.82
N ILE A 41 3.44 -7.84 12.33
CA ILE A 41 2.31 -8.45 13.03
C ILE A 41 1.29 -9.01 12.02
N TYR A 42 1.12 -8.34 10.89
CA TYR A 42 0.10 -8.64 9.91
C TYR A 42 0.66 -8.78 8.47
N PRO A 43 1.64 -9.66 8.22
CA PRO A 43 2.37 -9.75 6.94
C PRO A 43 1.48 -10.10 5.73
N ASP A 44 0.32 -10.73 5.98
CA ASP A 44 -0.64 -11.17 4.97
C ASP A 44 -2.01 -10.49 5.09
N ASP A 45 -2.15 -9.47 5.94
CA ASP A 45 -3.38 -8.70 6.08
C ASP A 45 -3.36 -7.49 5.14
N MET A 46 -3.83 -7.71 3.92
CA MET A 46 -3.86 -6.69 2.86
C MET A 46 -4.61 -5.43 3.28
N GLU A 47 -5.68 -5.54 4.07
CA GLU A 47 -6.48 -4.38 4.49
C GLU A 47 -5.68 -3.46 5.41
N LYS A 48 -5.01 -4.02 6.43
CA LYS A 48 -4.20 -3.24 7.38
C LYS A 48 -2.97 -2.62 6.71
N ILE A 49 -2.31 -3.38 5.83
CA ILE A 49 -1.18 -2.88 5.04
C ILE A 49 -1.65 -1.72 4.16
N CYS A 50 -2.71 -1.92 3.38
CA CYS A 50 -3.28 -0.89 2.50
C CYS A 50 -3.63 0.39 3.29
N LEU A 51 -4.39 0.24 4.37
CA LEU A 51 -4.81 1.37 5.19
C LEU A 51 -3.61 2.17 5.75
N THR A 52 -2.60 1.48 6.27
CA THR A 52 -1.42 2.14 6.86
C THR A 52 -0.64 2.91 5.79
N TYR A 53 -0.40 2.27 4.65
CA TYR A 53 0.35 2.88 3.54
C TYR A 53 -0.41 4.02 2.88
N GLU A 54 -1.72 3.91 2.64
CA GLU A 54 -2.52 4.99 2.05
C GLU A 54 -2.52 6.24 2.94
N ASN A 55 -2.66 6.07 4.26
CA ASN A 55 -2.60 7.21 5.18
C ASN A 55 -1.19 7.81 5.27
N PHE A 56 -0.15 6.99 5.37
CA PHE A 56 1.22 7.47 5.38
C PHE A 56 1.56 8.25 4.11
N LEU A 57 1.26 7.68 2.93
CA LEU A 57 1.61 8.27 1.64
C LEU A 57 0.73 9.47 1.28
N SER A 58 -0.47 9.58 1.86
CA SER A 58 -1.26 10.82 1.80
C SER A 58 -0.59 11.97 2.57
N ASN A 59 0.15 11.68 3.63
CA ASN A 59 0.90 12.68 4.40
C ASN A 59 2.31 12.93 3.79
N PHE A 60 2.94 11.89 3.24
CA PHE A 60 4.30 11.93 2.69
C PHE A 60 4.36 11.41 1.24
N PRO A 61 3.74 12.11 0.28
CA PRO A 61 3.60 11.64 -1.11
C PRO A 61 4.94 11.46 -1.84
N LEU A 62 5.98 12.19 -1.43
CA LEU A 62 7.32 12.17 -2.05
C LEU A 62 8.20 11.00 -1.59
N CYS A 63 7.71 10.14 -0.68
CA CYS A 63 8.47 9.02 -0.14
C CYS A 63 8.47 7.80 -1.09
N PHE A 64 9.13 7.91 -2.25
CA PHE A 64 9.13 6.89 -3.32
C PHE A 64 9.59 5.50 -2.89
N GLY A 65 10.49 5.40 -1.91
CA GLY A 65 10.90 4.11 -1.34
C GLY A 65 9.73 3.33 -0.74
N TYR A 66 8.78 4.03 -0.12
CA TYR A 66 7.61 3.41 0.49
C TYR A 66 6.53 3.08 -0.53
N TRP A 67 6.36 3.88 -1.59
CA TRP A 67 5.50 3.51 -2.73
C TRP A 67 5.93 2.19 -3.36
N ARG A 68 7.23 1.99 -3.60
CA ARG A 68 7.76 0.71 -4.11
C ARG A 68 7.50 -0.44 -3.17
N LYS A 69 7.74 -0.23 -1.87
CA LYS A 69 7.51 -1.24 -0.84
C LYS A 69 6.03 -1.64 -0.77
N TYR A 70 5.14 -0.66 -0.83
CA TYR A 70 3.69 -0.86 -0.87
C TYR A 70 3.26 -1.67 -2.11
N ALA A 71 3.73 -1.29 -3.29
CA ALA A 71 3.46 -2.04 -4.53
C ALA A 71 3.96 -3.49 -4.45
N ALA A 72 5.13 -3.73 -3.85
CA ALA A 72 5.66 -5.08 -3.64
C ALA A 72 4.79 -5.92 -2.68
N HIS A 73 4.26 -5.32 -1.62
CA HIS A 73 3.30 -5.99 -0.73
C HIS A 73 1.99 -6.32 -1.46
N MET A 74 1.47 -5.39 -2.26
CA MET A 74 0.26 -5.62 -3.04
C MET A 74 0.46 -6.68 -4.13
N ALA A 75 1.62 -6.74 -4.77
CA ALA A 75 1.94 -7.77 -5.75
C ALA A 75 1.98 -9.18 -5.14
N ARG A 76 2.34 -9.29 -3.86
CA ARG A 76 2.30 -10.55 -3.11
C ARG A 76 0.89 -10.95 -2.67
N LEU A 77 0.07 -9.97 -2.28
CA LEU A 77 -1.20 -10.21 -1.57
C LEU A 77 -2.46 -9.99 -2.40
N SER A 78 -2.35 -9.45 -3.62
CA SER A 78 -3.49 -9.01 -4.43
C SER A 78 -3.31 -9.24 -5.93
N THR A 79 -4.29 -8.82 -6.72
CA THR A 79 -4.29 -8.93 -8.17
C THR A 79 -3.46 -7.80 -8.81
N ALA A 80 -3.01 -8.03 -10.05
CA ALA A 80 -2.27 -7.03 -10.83
C ALA A 80 -2.99 -5.68 -10.93
N ASP A 81 -4.33 -5.67 -11.05
CA ASP A 81 -5.14 -4.45 -11.11
C ASP A 81 -4.95 -3.56 -9.87
N LYS A 82 -4.95 -4.15 -8.66
CA LYS A 82 -4.75 -3.37 -7.42
C LYS A 82 -3.34 -2.82 -7.31
N VAL A 83 -2.35 -3.56 -7.80
CA VAL A 83 -0.97 -3.07 -7.85
C VAL A 83 -0.85 -1.91 -8.83
N LEU A 84 -1.57 -1.98 -9.96
CA LEU A 84 -1.63 -0.91 -10.94
C LEU A 84 -2.22 0.36 -10.33
N GLU A 85 -3.35 0.26 -9.61
CA GLU A 85 -3.95 1.40 -8.91
C GLU A 85 -2.96 2.07 -7.93
N VAL A 86 -2.13 1.29 -7.24
CA VAL A 86 -1.09 1.82 -6.36
C VAL A 86 -0.04 2.60 -7.14
N PHE A 87 0.42 2.06 -8.28
CA PHE A 87 1.38 2.77 -9.11
C PHE A 87 0.78 4.02 -9.76
N GLU A 88 -0.47 4.00 -10.20
CA GLU A 88 -1.18 5.17 -10.73
C GLU A 88 -1.23 6.29 -9.69
N LYS A 89 -1.61 5.97 -8.44
CA LYS A 89 -1.53 6.92 -7.32
C LYS A 89 -0.10 7.41 -7.09
N ALA A 90 0.89 6.52 -7.18
CA ALA A 90 2.29 6.86 -6.98
C ALA A 90 2.81 7.86 -8.03
N VAL A 91 2.57 7.62 -9.33
CA VAL A 91 3.02 8.53 -10.40
C VAL A 91 2.28 9.86 -10.38
N LEU A 92 1.03 9.90 -9.91
CA LEU A 92 0.31 11.16 -9.68
C LEU A 92 0.90 11.95 -8.50
N ALA A 93 1.23 11.27 -7.41
CA ALA A 93 1.88 11.88 -6.25
C ALA A 93 3.34 12.29 -6.54
N ALA A 94 4.00 11.60 -7.47
CA ALA A 94 5.43 11.65 -7.75
C ALA A 94 5.74 11.96 -9.22
N THR A 95 4.99 12.85 -9.87
CA THR A 95 5.01 12.99 -11.34
C THR A 95 6.40 13.25 -11.93
N TYR A 96 7.28 13.93 -11.18
CA TYR A 96 8.64 14.24 -11.62
C TYR A 96 9.69 13.16 -11.28
N SER A 97 9.29 12.10 -10.58
CA SER A 97 10.18 11.01 -10.21
C SER A 97 10.33 10.02 -11.36
N VAL A 98 11.41 10.16 -12.15
CA VAL A 98 11.76 9.22 -13.23
C VAL A 98 11.84 7.79 -12.71
N GLY A 99 12.35 7.59 -11.49
CA GLY A 99 12.41 6.27 -10.86
C GLY A 99 11.03 5.61 -10.74
N MET A 100 10.01 6.38 -10.32
CA MET A 100 8.65 5.86 -10.18
C MET A 100 8.06 5.42 -11.52
N TRP A 101 8.30 6.20 -12.58
CA TRP A 101 7.88 5.82 -13.93
C TRP A 101 8.59 4.58 -14.45
N VAL A 102 9.88 4.41 -14.14
CA VAL A 102 10.64 3.20 -14.49
C VAL A 102 10.08 1.98 -13.77
N ASP A 103 9.80 2.09 -12.47
CA ASP A 103 9.21 1.00 -11.69
C ASP A 103 7.81 0.64 -12.23
N TYR A 104 6.99 1.65 -12.55
CA TYR A 104 5.67 1.45 -13.15
C TYR A 104 5.74 0.70 -14.49
N CYS A 105 6.53 1.20 -15.45
CA CYS A 105 6.68 0.56 -16.75
C CYS A 105 7.21 -0.87 -16.62
N SER A 106 8.17 -1.10 -15.70
CA SER A 106 8.72 -2.44 -15.46
C SER A 106 7.66 -3.41 -14.93
N PHE A 107 6.81 -2.95 -14.00
CA PHE A 107 5.70 -3.72 -13.51
C PHE A 107 4.67 -3.99 -14.61
N SER A 108 4.23 -2.96 -15.35
CA SER A 108 3.24 -3.10 -16.42
C SER A 108 3.70 -4.08 -17.51
N MET A 109 4.97 -4.02 -17.94
CA MET A 109 5.52 -4.99 -18.90
C MET A 109 5.56 -6.42 -18.37
N SER A 110 5.69 -6.60 -17.06
CA SER A 110 5.70 -7.94 -16.44
C SER A 110 4.29 -8.47 -16.16
N ALA A 111 3.35 -7.56 -15.89
CA ALA A 111 1.97 -7.89 -15.52
C ALA A 111 1.08 -8.14 -16.74
N PHE A 112 1.37 -7.51 -17.88
CA PHE A 112 0.57 -7.62 -19.10
C PHE A 112 1.41 -8.23 -20.23
N GLU A 113 0.96 -9.37 -20.76
CA GLU A 113 1.57 -9.99 -21.96
C GLU A 113 1.20 -9.24 -23.25
N ASP A 114 0.03 -8.58 -23.32
CA ASP A 114 -0.39 -7.80 -24.47
C ASP A 114 -0.04 -6.30 -24.28
N PRO A 115 0.78 -5.71 -25.18
CA PRO A 115 1.08 -4.27 -25.17
C PRO A 115 -0.14 -3.35 -25.25
N SER A 116 -1.32 -3.83 -25.67
CA SER A 116 -2.54 -3.03 -25.67
C SER A 116 -3.11 -2.76 -24.28
N ASP A 117 -2.87 -3.67 -23.31
CA ASP A 117 -3.42 -3.54 -21.96
C ASP A 117 -2.75 -2.43 -21.13
N VAL A 118 -1.52 -2.08 -21.50
CA VAL A 118 -0.74 -0.98 -20.90
C VAL A 118 -1.19 0.40 -21.41
N ARG A 119 -1.91 0.47 -22.54
CA ARG A 119 -2.30 1.72 -23.23
C ARG A 119 -3.75 2.15 -22.96
N ARG A 120 -4.22 2.04 -21.72
CA ARG A 120 -5.54 2.53 -21.33
C ARG A 120 -5.62 4.06 -21.30
#